data_AF-A0A1Q4C1A5-F1
#
_entry.id   AF-A0A1Q4C1A5-F1
#
_cell.length_a   1.000
_cell.length_b   1.000
_cell.length_c   1.000
_cell.angle_alpha   90.00
_cell.angle_beta   90.00
_cell.angle_gamma   90.00
#
_symmetry.space_group_name_H-M   'P 1'
#
loop_
_entity.id
_entity.type
_entity.pdbx_description
1 polymer ?
#
loop_
_entity_poly.entity_id
_entity_poly.type
_entity_poly.pdbx_seq_one_letter_code
_entity_poly.pdbx_strand_id
1 'polypeptide(L)'
;MEVVRKILRAVQDKGDLTPRQMTFDGVDDLTAGRHLELLMDAGYVDGLASKTVNSPVPIVFVKDLTWEGHEFAGALLADESTWQ
;
A
#
# COMPACT_ATOMS: atom_id res chain seq x y z
N MET A 1 -11.39 1.57 -5.01
CA MET A 1 -10.36 0.61 -5.49
C MET A 1 -9.15 1.31 -6.12
N GLU A 2 -9.29 2.43 -6.82
CA GLU A 2 -8.16 3.15 -7.42
C GLU A 2 -7.00 3.47 -6.47
N VAL A 3 -7.29 3.94 -5.24
CA VAL A 3 -6.25 4.21 -4.23
C VAL A 3 -5.45 2.95 -3.89
N VAL A 4 -6.12 1.81 -3.69
CA VAL A 4 -5.47 0.53 -3.39
C VAL A 4 -4.61 0.10 -4.57
N ARG A 5 -5.08 0.23 -5.82
CA ARG A 5 -4.28 -0.08 -7.01
C ARG A 5 -3.02 0.77 -7.09
N LYS A 6 -3.14 2.09 -6.87
CA LYS A 6 -1.99 3.02 -6.82
C LYS A 6 -0.98 2.62 -5.77
N ILE A 7 -1.45 2.26 -4.56
CA ILE A 7 -0.59 1.81 -3.46
C ILE A 7 0.15 0.54 -3.87
N LEU A 8 -0.57 -0.49 -4.31
CA LEU A 8 0.04 -1.79 -4.66
C LEU A 8 1.08 -1.65 -5.78
N ARG A 9 0.80 -0.86 -6.82
CA ARG A 9 1.76 -0.56 -7.89
C ARG A 9 3.00 0.12 -7.35
N ALA A 10 2.84 1.19 -6.58
CA ALA A 10 3.96 1.92 -6.04
C ALA A 10 4.83 1.08 -5.09
N VAL A 11 4.24 0.15 -4.33
CA VAL A 11 4.99 -0.81 -3.51
C VAL A 11 5.75 -1.81 -4.40
N GLN A 12 5.12 -2.36 -5.44
CA GLN A 12 5.79 -3.25 -6.40
C GLN A 12 6.95 -2.58 -7.14
N ASP A 13 6.84 -1.28 -7.39
CA ASP A 13 7.87 -0.48 -8.07
C ASP A 13 9.05 -0.15 -7.13
N LYS A 14 9.00 -0.50 -5.83
CA LYS A 14 10.14 -0.33 -4.94
C LYS A 14 11.30 -1.22 -5.40
N GLY A 15 12.42 -0.59 -5.74
CA GLY A 15 13.66 -1.30 -6.11
C GLY A 15 14.44 -1.92 -4.94
N ASP A 16 13.99 -1.76 -3.69
CA ASP A 16 14.65 -2.31 -2.50
C ASP A 16 13.68 -2.53 -1.33
N LEU A 17 14.16 -3.30 -0.35
CA LEU A 17 13.42 -3.69 0.86
C LEU A 17 13.59 -2.71 2.02
N THR A 18 14.10 -1.50 1.81
CA THR A 18 14.26 -0.52 2.89
C THR A 18 12.88 0.02 3.28
N PRO A 19 12.42 -0.14 4.54
CA PRO A 19 11.15 0.42 4.97
C PRO A 19 11.17 1.94 4.89
N ARG A 20 10.18 2.52 4.21
CA ARG A 20 10.09 3.98 4.04
C ARG A 20 8.63 4.43 3.97
N GLN A 21 8.37 5.67 4.39
CA GLN A 21 7.09 6.30 4.11
C GLN A 21 6.99 6.53 2.60
N MET A 22 5.83 6.23 2.03
CA MET A 22 5.55 6.38 0.61
C MET A 22 4.51 7.47 0.40
N THR A 23 4.69 8.26 -0.66
CA THR A 23 3.70 9.23 -1.13
C THR A 23 3.14 8.75 -2.47
N PHE A 24 1.86 9.03 -2.72
CA PHE A 24 1.17 8.53 -3.91
C PHE A 24 0.50 9.71 -4.64
N ASP A 25 0.76 9.84 -5.93
CA ASP A 25 0.28 11.00 -6.70
C ASP A 25 -1.26 11.09 -6.71
N GLY A 26 -1.75 12.29 -6.39
CA GLY A 26 -3.18 12.58 -6.26
C GLY A 26 -3.90 11.85 -5.12
N VAL A 27 -3.17 11.33 -4.12
CA VAL A 27 -3.74 10.73 -2.90
C VAL A 27 -3.20 11.48 -1.70
N ASP A 28 -4.08 12.02 -0.86
CA ASP A 28 -3.67 12.68 0.37
C ASP A 28 -3.16 11.69 1.43
N ASP A 29 -2.28 12.16 2.33
CA ASP A 29 -1.62 11.33 3.35
C ASP A 29 -2.61 10.61 4.28
N LEU A 30 -3.76 11.23 4.57
CA LEU A 30 -4.77 10.64 5.44
C LEU A 30 -5.45 9.45 4.76
N THR A 31 -5.83 9.62 3.50
CA THR A 31 -6.36 8.54 2.67
C THR A 31 -5.33 7.44 2.47
N ALA A 32 -4.07 7.79 2.17
CA ALA A 32 -3.00 6.81 1.97
C ALA A 32 -2.71 6.01 3.26
N GLY A 33 -2.54 6.70 4.39
CA GLY A 33 -2.27 6.08 5.69
C GLY A 33 -3.38 5.12 6.12
N ARG A 34 -4.64 5.51 5.95
CA ARG A 34 -5.80 4.63 6.25
C ARG A 34 -5.76 3.34 5.43
N HIS A 35 -5.49 3.42 4.12
CA HIS A 35 -5.49 2.23 3.27
C HIS A 35 -4.25 1.36 3.51
N LEU A 36 -3.10 1.95 3.80
CA LEU A 36 -1.90 1.23 4.17
C LEU A 36 -2.07 0.47 5.50
N GLU A 37 -2.70 1.10 6.51
CA GLU A 37 -3.04 0.43 7.77
C GLU A 37 -3.94 -0.78 7.51
N LEU A 38 -5.01 -0.62 6.72
CA LEU A 38 -5.91 -1.72 6.37
C LEU A 38 -5.21 -2.86 5.62
N LEU A 39 -4.34 -2.56 4.66
CA LEU A 39 -3.61 -3.56 3.90
C LEU A 39 -2.58 -4.30 4.77
N MET A 40 -1.94 -3.59 5.69
CA MET A 40 -0.99 -4.18 6.64
C MET A 40 -1.71 -5.07 7.66
N ASP A 41 -2.83 -4.61 8.23
CA ASP A 41 -3.66 -5.38 9.16
C ASP A 41 -4.26 -6.64 8.51
N ALA A 42 -4.57 -6.56 7.21
CA ALA A 42 -5.01 -7.71 6.41
C ALA A 42 -3.88 -8.66 6.00
N GLY A 43 -2.63 -8.32 6.29
CA GLY A 43 -1.46 -9.15 5.95
C GLY A 43 -1.04 -9.07 4.49
N TYR A 44 -1.41 -8.03 3.75
CA TYR A 44 -1.01 -7.82 2.35
C TYR A 44 0.26 -6.96 2.20
N VAL A 45 0.55 -6.12 3.19
CA VAL A 45 1.73 -5.24 3.21
C VAL A 45 2.59 -5.58 4.42
N ASP A 46 3.88 -5.82 4.20
CA ASP A 46 4.90 -5.91 5.24
C ASP A 46 5.47 -4.52 5.52
N GLY A 47 5.55 -4.16 6.80
CA GLY A 47 5.97 -2.82 7.21
C GLY A 47 5.87 -2.56 8.71
N LEU A 48 6.08 -1.30 9.06
CA LEU A 48 5.99 -0.80 10.44
C LEU A 48 4.99 0.35 10.49
N ALA A 49 4.00 0.27 11.37
CA ALA A 49 3.12 1.40 11.67
C ALA A 49 3.54 2.10 12.96
N SER A 50 3.58 3.43 12.91
CA SER A 50 3.81 4.28 14.07
C SER A 50 2.60 5.17 14.30
N LYS A 51 1.96 5.02 15.47
CA LYS A 51 0.85 5.89 15.88
C LYS A 51 1.43 7.14 16.53
N THR A 52 1.04 8.31 16.05
CA THR A 52 1.44 9.60 16.61
C THR A 52 0.24 10.25 17.30
N VAL A 53 0.49 10.99 18.38
CA VAL A 53 -0.57 11.54 19.26
C VAL A 53 -1.52 12.50 18.53
N ASN A 54 -1.02 13.18 17.50
CA ASN A 54 -1.76 14.23 16.77
C ASN A 54 -2.18 13.81 15.35
N SER A 55 -2.04 12.54 14.97
CA SER A 55 -2.46 12.05 13.66
C SER A 55 -3.66 11.12 13.78
N PRO A 56 -4.73 11.32 12.99
CA PRO A 56 -5.87 10.42 12.97
C PRO A 56 -5.57 9.08 12.28
N VAL A 57 -4.44 8.95 11.58
CA VAL A 57 -3.97 7.72 10.92
C VAL A 57 -2.51 7.43 11.31
N PRO A 58 -2.07 6.16 11.36
CA PRO A 58 -0.67 5.86 11.60
C PRO A 58 0.19 6.31 10.43
N ILE A 59 1.45 6.62 10.73
CA ILE A 59 2.49 6.70 9.72
C ILE A 59 2.94 5.27 9.42
N VAL A 60 2.79 4.83 8.18
CA VAL A 60 3.19 3.47 7.75
C VAL A 60 4.49 3.54 6.96
N PHE A 61 5.49 2.83 7.44
CA PHE A 61 6.76 2.58 6.75
C PHE A 61 6.65 1.25 6.03
N VAL A 62 6.45 1.31 4.71
CA VAL A 62 6.23 0.13 3.89
C VAL A 62 7.57 -0.50 3.55
N LYS A 63 7.73 -1.79 3.85
CA LYS A 63 8.87 -2.60 3.46
C LYS A 63 8.64 -3.20 2.08
N ASP A 64 7.59 -4.01 1.92
CA ASP A 64 7.21 -4.66 0.66
C ASP A 64 5.77 -5.20 0.74
N LEU A 65 5.28 -5.85 -0.30
CA LEU A 65 4.12 -6.73 -0.24
C LEU A 65 4.49 -8.07 0.40
N THR A 66 3.51 -8.69 1.06
CA THR A 66 3.59 -10.12 1.43
C THR A 66 3.30 -10.99 0.20
N TRP A 67 3.46 -12.31 0.32
CA TRP A 67 3.07 -13.22 -0.75
C TRP A 67 1.58 -13.06 -1.11
N GLU A 68 0.72 -13.04 -0.09
CA GLU A 68 -0.71 -12.82 -0.24
C GLU A 68 -1.01 -11.44 -0.86
N GLY A 69 -0.19 -10.43 -0.52
CA GLY A 69 -0.25 -9.11 -1.14
C GLY A 69 0.07 -9.13 -2.63
N HIS A 70 1.08 -9.90 -3.05
CA HIS A 70 1.41 -10.10 -4.46
C HIS A 70 0.29 -10.82 -5.22
N GLU A 71 -0.30 -11.87 -4.64
CA GLU A 71 -1.44 -12.56 -5.26
C GLU A 71 -2.66 -11.64 -5.40
N PHE A 72 -2.96 -10.87 -4.35
CA PHE A 72 -4.04 -9.89 -4.35
C PHE A 72 -3.80 -8.79 -5.40
N ALA A 73 -2.58 -8.25 -5.47
CA ALA A 73 -2.22 -7.26 -6.49
C ALA A 73 -2.31 -7.85 -7.90
N GLY A 74 -1.85 -9.08 -8.12
CA GLY A 74 -1.98 -9.78 -9.40
C GLY A 74 -3.44 -9.87 -9.85
N ALA A 75 -4.34 -10.30 -8.97
CA ALA A 75 -5.77 -10.39 -9.27
C ALA A 75 -6.40 -9.02 -9.56
N LEU A 76 -6.03 -7.98 -8.80
CA LEU A 76 -6.63 -6.65 -8.92
C LEU A 76 -6.11 -5.84 -10.11
N LEU A 77 -4.87 -6.11 -10.55
CA LEU A 77 -4.19 -5.39 -11.63
C LEU A 77 -4.31 -6.10 -13.00
N ALA A 78 -4.60 -7.41 -13.03
CA ALA A 78 -4.83 -8.16 -14.27
C ALA A 78 -6.06 -7.68 -15.08
N ASP A 79 -6.97 -6.95 -14.44
CA ASP A 79 -8.23 -6.50 -15.04
C ASP A 79 -8.06 -5.38 -16.08
N GLU A 80 -6.88 -4.74 -16.19
CA GLU A 80 -6.65 -3.67 -17.18
C GLU A 80 -6.52 -4.17 -18.64
N SER A 81 -6.22 -5.46 -18.86
CA SER A 81 -6.13 -6.05 -20.22
C SER A 81 -7.21 -7.09 -20.54
N THR A 82 -8.03 -7.49 -19.56
CA THR A 82 -9.01 -8.58 -19.72
C THR A 82 -10.41 -8.10 -20.10
N TRP A 83 -10.63 -6.78 -20.14
CA TRP A 83 -11.86 -6.17 -20.66
C TRP A 83 -11.52 -5.19 -21.80
N GLN A 84 -11.30 -5.74 -23.00
CA GLN A 84 -11.49 -5.04 -24.27
C GLN A 84 -12.89 -5.37 -24.81
#